data_AF-A0A4R2QIL8-F1
#
_entry.id   AF-A0A4R2QIL8-F1
#
_cell.length_a   1.000
_cell.length_b   1.000
_cell.length_c   1.000
_cell.angle_alpha   90.00
_cell.angle_beta   90.00
_cell.angle_gamma   90.00
#
_symmetry.space_group_name_H-M   'P 1'
#
loop_
_entity.id
_entity.type
_entity.pdbx_description
1 polymer ?
#
loop_
_entity_poly.entity_id
_entity_poly.type
_entity_poly.pdbx_seq_one_letter_code
_entity_poly.pdbx_strand_id
1 'polypeptide(L)' 'MSGDETYRHALVARLPFQAGGGACTVLVRRVDGNVQLLFHAVLDTTAVLTRNQVAELIDALSAAVE' A
#
# COMPACT_ATOMS: atom_id res chain seq x y z
N MET A 1 -1.09 3.26 -21.69
CA MET A 1 0.18 4.02 -21.73
C MET A 1 0.80 3.84 -20.36
N SER A 2 2.00 3.27 -20.27
CA SER A 2 2.72 3.21 -18.99
C SER A 2 3.20 4.61 -18.71
N GLY A 3 2.62 5.26 -17.71
CA GLY A 3 3.18 6.49 -17.17
C GLY A 3 4.59 6.28 -16.65
N ASP A 4 5.36 7.35 -16.55
CA ASP A 4 6.70 7.29 -15.97
C ASP A 4 6.58 7.07 -14.45
N GLU A 5 7.00 5.89 -13.98
CA GLU A 5 6.97 5.51 -12.56
C GLU A 5 8.29 5.92 -11.91
N THR A 6 8.28 6.98 -11.11
CA THR A 6 9.49 7.54 -10.49
C THR A 6 9.68 7.13 -9.03
N TYR A 7 8.65 6.54 -8.42
CA TYR A 7 8.69 6.02 -7.06
C TYR A 7 7.82 4.78 -6.91
N ARG A 8 8.29 3.81 -6.12
CA ARG A 8 7.58 2.57 -5.82
C ARG A 8 7.98 2.02 -4.44
N HIS A 9 7.00 1.78 -3.58
CA HIS A 9 7.18 1.11 -2.29
C HIS A 9 6.03 0.14 -2.03
N ALA A 10 6.34 -1.07 -1.60
CA ALA A 10 5.34 -2.10 -1.30
C ALA A 10 5.49 -2.57 0.15
N LEU A 11 4.38 -2.59 0.88
CA LEU A 11 4.31 -3.15 2.22
C LEU A 11 3.26 -4.26 2.27
N VAL A 12 3.52 -5.27 3.09
CA VAL A 12 2.62 -6.43 3.27
C VAL A 12 1.96 -6.33 4.63
N ALA A 13 0.68 -6.00 4.63
CA ALA A 13 -0.20 -6.04 5.80
C ALA A 13 -0.77 -7.45 6.01
N ARG A 14 -1.15 -7.78 7.25
CA ARG A 14 -1.86 -9.04 7.54
C ARG A 14 -3.37 -8.76 7.57
N LEU A 15 -4.13 -9.67 6.96
CA LEU A 15 -5.57 -9.69 7.14
C LEU A 15 -5.89 -10.27 8.53
N PRO A 16 -6.86 -9.70 9.27
CA PRO A 16 -7.34 -10.32 10.49
C PRO A 16 -7.92 -11.69 10.16
N PHE A 17 -7.69 -12.68 11.05
CA PHE A 17 -8.13 -14.07 10.86
C PHE A 17 -9.64 -14.19 10.57
N GLN A 18 -10.44 -13.28 11.14
CA GLN A 18 -11.90 -13.22 10.95
C GLN A 18 -12.32 -12.88 9.50
N ALA A 19 -11.42 -12.32 8.69
CA ALA A 19 -11.65 -11.97 7.29
C ALA A 19 -11.07 -13.02 6.32
N GLY A 20 -10.86 -14.26 6.78
CA GLY A 20 -10.29 -15.34 5.97
C GLY A 20 -8.76 -15.49 6.08
N GLY A 21 -8.09 -14.57 6.77
CA GLY A 21 -6.63 -14.55 6.88
C GLY A 21 -5.93 -14.30 5.54
N GLY A 22 -4.62 -14.02 5.58
CA GLY A 22 -3.82 -13.79 4.38
C GLY A 22 -3.00 -12.50 4.40
N ALA A 23 -2.33 -12.23 3.28
CA ALA A 23 -1.52 -11.05 3.06
C ALA A 23 -2.31 -10.05 2.20
N CYS A 24 -2.32 -8.78 2.62
CA CYS A 24 -2.75 -7.66 1.79
C CYS A 24 -1.51 -6.85 1.42
N THR A 25 -1.27 -6.66 0.13
CA THR A 25 -0.19 -5.79 -0.31
C THR A 25 -0.73 -4.39 -0.52
N VAL A 26 -0.12 -3.41 0.13
CA VAL A 26 -0.34 -1.98 -0.15
C VAL A 26 0.86 -1.50 -0.96
N LEU A 27 0.59 -0.99 -2.16
CA LEU A 27 1.60 -0.44 -3.06
C LEU A 27 1.41 1.07 -3.15
N VAL A 28 2.43 1.82 -2.77
CA VAL A 28 2.55 3.26 -3.00
C VAL A 28 3.42 3.47 -4.22
N ARG A 29 2.94 4.23 -5.20
CA ARG A 29 3.72 4.57 -6.39
C ARG A 29 3.48 6.00 -6.83
N ARG A 30 4.48 6.62 -7.45
CA ARG A 30 4.33 7.91 -8.15
C ARG A 30 4.39 7.64 -9.65
N VAL A 31 3.29 7.92 -10.35
CA VAL A 31 3.14 7.67 -11.78
C VAL A 31 2.54 8.91 -12.43
N ASP A 32 3.20 9.44 -13.45
CA ASP A 32 2.77 10.67 -14.15
C ASP A 32 2.51 11.84 -13.20
N GLY A 33 3.38 12.01 -12.20
CA GLY A 33 3.25 13.05 -11.17
C GLY A 33 2.16 12.81 -10.12
N ASN A 34 1.35 11.75 -10.25
CA ASN A 34 0.30 11.40 -9.31
C ASN A 34 0.78 10.32 -8.33
N VAL A 35 0.47 10.48 -7.04
CA VAL A 35 0.64 9.42 -6.06
C VAL A 35 -0.57 8.49 -6.10
N GLN A 36 -0.32 7.20 -6.27
CA GLN A 36 -1.35 6.16 -6.30
C GLN A 36 -1.13 5.17 -5.15
N LEU A 37 -2.21 4.83 -4.45
CA LEU A 37 -2.24 3.75 -3.48
C LEU A 37 -3.07 2.60 -4.06
N LEU A 38 -2.45 1.44 -4.22
CA LEU A 38 -3.13 0.22 -4.64
C LEU A 38 -3.19 -0.76 -3.47
N PHE A 39 -4.41 -1.23 -3.18
CA PHE A 39 -4.67 -2.27 -2.21
C PHE A 39 -4.94 -3.56 -2.96
N HIS A 40 -4.02 -4.52 -2.89
CA HIS A 40 -4.25 -5.85 -3.40
C HIS A 40 -4.86 -6.71 -2.28
N ALA A 41 -6.19 -6.72 -2.22
CA ALA A 41 -6.98 -7.47 -1.25
C ALA A 41 -8.25 -8.05 -1.91
N VAL A 42 -8.84 -9.07 -1.28
CA VAL A 42 -10.16 -9.59 -1.65
C VAL A 42 -11.22 -8.57 -1.20
N LEU A 43 -12.23 -8.29 -2.04
CA LEU A 43 -13.18 -7.16 -1.95
C LEU A 43 -13.95 -7.02 -0.62
N ASP A 44 -13.98 -8.05 0.22
CA ASP A 44 -14.69 -8.07 1.51
C ASP A 44 -13.76 -8.13 2.73
N THR A 45 -12.46 -7.85 2.55
CA THR A 45 -11.46 -7.97 3.63
C THR A 45 -10.88 -6.61 4.01
N THR A 46 -10.89 -6.30 5.31
CA THR A 46 -10.16 -5.16 5.88
C THR A 46 -8.70 -5.53 6.12
N ALA A 47 -7.77 -4.70 5.64
CA ALA A 47 -6.37 -4.83 6.01
C ALA A 47 -6.14 -4.27 7.41
N VAL A 48 -5.49 -5.03 8.29
CA VAL A 48 -5.08 -4.52 9.60
C VAL A 48 -3.60 -4.19 9.54
N LEU A 49 -3.30 -2.91 9.75
CA LEU A 49 -1.94 -2.41 9.84
C LEU A 49 -1.52 -2.38 11.30
N THR A 50 -0.34 -2.92 11.58
CA THR A 50 0.34 -2.66 12.85
C THR A 50 0.81 -1.21 12.92
N ARG A 51 1.13 -0.71 14.12
CA ARG A 51 1.67 0.65 14.29
C ARG A 51 2.91 0.90 13.41
N ASN A 52 3.81 -0.08 13.31
CA ASN A 52 5.02 0.06 12.50
C ASN A 52 4.70 0.17 11.00
N GLN A 53 3.72 -0.60 10.53
CA GLN A 53 3.27 -0.53 9.13
C GLN A 53 2.53 0.77 8.82
N VAL A 54 1.86 1.37 9.81
CA VAL A 54 1.30 2.73 9.66
C VAL A 54 2.42 3.75 9.49
N ALA A 55 3.47 3.69 10.31
CA ALA A 55 4.62 4.57 10.16
C ALA A 55 5.31 4.39 8.80
N GLU A 56 5.55 3.14 8.39
CA GLU A 56 6.13 2.82 7.08
C GLU A 56 5.27 3.37 5.91
N LEU A 57 3.94 3.26 6.00
CA LEU A 57 3.04 3.81 4.99
C LEU A 57 3.13 5.34 4.93
N ILE A 58 3.22 6.03 6.07
CA ILE A 58 3.37 7.49 6.13
C ILE A 58 4.70 7.91 5.49
N ASP A 59 5.78 7.22 5.81
CA ASP A 59 7.11 7.51 5.24
C ASP A 59 7.10 7.30 3.72
N ALA A 60 6.48 6.20 3.25
CA ALA A 60 6.36 5.91 1.82
C ALA A 60 5.52 6.96 1.07
N LEU A 61 4.42 7.42 1.68
CA LEU A 61 3.58 8.48 1.11
C LEU A 61 4.31 9.82 1.06
N SER A 62 5.10 10.13 2.09
CA SER A 62 5.89 11.35 2.16
C SER A 62 6.99 11.35 1.09
N ALA A 63 7.68 10.23 0.90
CA ALA A 63 8.69 10.09 -0.15
C ALA A 63 8.09 10.12 -1.57
N ALA A 64 6.83 9.67 -1.75
CA ALA A 64 6.18 9.67 -3.06
C ALA A 64 5.74 11.07 -3.54
N VAL A 65 5.62 12.05 -2.65
CA VAL A 65 5.20 13.42 -3.01
C VAL A 65 6.36 14.38 -3.29
N GLU A 66 7.58 14.03 -2.88
CA GLU A 66 8.83 14.74 -3.23
C GLU A 66 9.23 14.42 -4.68
#